data_AF-X1NA75-F1
#
_entry.id   AF-X1NA75-F1
#
_cell.length_a   1.000
_cell.length_b   1.000
_cell.length_c   1.000
_cell.angle_alpha   90.00
_cell.angle_beta   90.00
_cell.angle_gamma   90.00
#
_symmetry.space_group_name_H-M   'P 1'
#
loop_
_entity.id
_entity.type
_entity.pdbx_description
1 polymer ?
#
loop_
_entity_poly.entity_id
_entity_poly.type
_entity_poly.pdbx_seq_one_letter_code
_entity_poly.pdbx_strand_id
1 'polypeptide(L)'
;LDPAIKGQYREPNEIWVRPEEPPAQQLKTLLHETAHHYTVSVFRIPRADAETIAESAAYVVGAHYGFDTGVRSFPYVALWARDKKVLKENLQMIRQVSTRMLEELEK
;
A
#
# COMPACT_ATOMS: atom_id res chain seq x y z
N LEU A 1 -13.36 17.61 2.87
CA LEU A 1 -12.13 16.85 2.54
C LEU A 1 -11.74 17.18 1.12
N ASP A 2 -10.47 17.44 0.86
CA ASP A 2 -9.92 17.67 -0.48
C ASP A 2 -10.38 16.56 -1.45
N PRO A 3 -10.95 16.87 -2.64
CA PRO A 3 -11.38 15.89 -3.63
C PRO A 3 -10.28 14.90 -4.07
N ALA A 4 -9.01 15.29 -3.94
CA ALA A 4 -7.85 14.46 -4.23
C ALA A 4 -7.66 13.32 -3.22
N ILE A 5 -8.12 13.49 -1.97
CA ILE A 5 -7.98 12.47 -0.92
C ILE A 5 -9.03 11.39 -1.13
N LYS A 6 -8.59 10.15 -1.36
CA LYS A 6 -9.45 8.98 -1.60
C LYS A 6 -9.63 8.11 -0.36
N GLY A 7 -8.66 8.14 0.55
CA GLY A 7 -8.71 7.49 1.85
C GLY A 7 -7.69 8.09 2.80
N GLN A 8 -7.72 7.61 4.04
CA GLN A 8 -6.75 7.98 5.06
C GLN A 8 -6.71 6.91 6.15
N TYR A 9 -5.52 6.38 6.41
CA TYR A 9 -5.19 5.70 7.67
C TYR A 9 -5.01 6.71 8.80
N ARG A 10 -5.67 6.46 9.92
CA ARG A 10 -5.58 7.24 11.16
C ARG A 10 -5.20 6.29 12.29
N GLU A 11 -4.07 6.60 12.92
CA GLU A 11 -3.61 5.82 14.06
C GLU A 11 -4.64 5.86 15.22
N PRO A 12 -4.81 4.75 15.95
CA PRO A 12 -4.05 3.50 15.82
C PRO A 12 -4.63 2.49 14.83
N ASN A 13 -5.94 2.51 14.53
CA ASN A 13 -6.61 1.42 13.80
C ASN A 13 -7.85 1.89 13.00
N GLU A 14 -7.92 3.17 12.62
CA GLU A 14 -9.04 3.69 11.84
C GLU A 14 -8.63 3.86 10.38
N ILE A 15 -9.42 3.33 9.46
CA ILE A 15 -9.26 3.57 8.02
C ILE A 15 -10.55 4.24 7.54
N TRP A 16 -10.40 5.41 6.95
CA TRP A 16 -11.49 6.08 6.24
C TRP A 16 -11.28 5.92 4.74
N VAL A 17 -12.32 5.51 4.03
CA VAL A 17 -12.36 5.43 2.56
C VAL A 17 -13.50 6.32 2.07
N ARG A 18 -13.26 7.06 0.98
CA ARG A 18 -14.26 7.92 0.37
C ARG A 18 -15.42 7.07 -0.19
N PRO A 19 -16.66 7.25 0.31
CA PRO A 19 -17.78 6.38 -0.06
C PRO A 19 -18.29 6.64 -1.48
N GLU A 20 -18.00 7.80 -2.08
CA GLU A 20 -18.44 8.14 -3.44
C GLU A 20 -17.55 7.57 -4.55
N GLU A 21 -16.41 6.97 -4.23
CA GLU A 21 -15.53 6.36 -5.24
C GLU A 21 -16.12 5.06 -5.80
N PRO A 22 -15.81 4.68 -7.05
CA PRO A 22 -16.20 3.37 -7.57
C PRO A 22 -15.67 2.22 -6.69
N PRO A 23 -16.37 1.07 -6.56
CA PRO A 23 -15.97 -0.02 -5.68
C PRO A 23 -14.53 -0.52 -5.89
N ALA A 24 -14.05 -0.58 -7.14
CA ALA A 24 -12.68 -0.95 -7.44
C ALA A 24 -11.65 0.05 -6.86
N GLN A 25 -11.96 1.34 -6.92
CA GLN A 25 -11.11 2.39 -6.34
C GLN A 25 -11.19 2.37 -4.80
N GLN A 26 -12.37 2.10 -4.23
CA GLN A 26 -12.51 1.90 -2.78
C GLN A 26 -11.66 0.73 -2.29
N LEU A 27 -11.71 -0.42 -2.98
CA LEU A 27 -10.88 -1.59 -2.64
C LEU A 27 -9.39 -1.27 -2.73
N LYS A 28 -8.96 -0.62 -3.81
CA LYS A 28 -7.56 -0.18 -3.97
C LYS A 28 -7.13 0.68 -2.78
N THR A 29 -7.94 1.69 -2.46
CA THR A 29 -7.67 2.59 -1.34
C THR A 29 -7.64 1.85 -0.02
N LEU A 30 -8.60 0.95 0.24
CA LEU A 30 -8.64 0.17 1.47
C LEU A 30 -7.35 -0.66 1.65
N LEU A 31 -6.92 -1.38 0.61
CA LEU A 31 -5.67 -2.16 0.64
C LEU A 31 -4.45 -1.27 0.90
N HIS A 32 -4.39 -0.08 0.28
CA HIS A 32 -3.32 0.89 0.50
C HIS A 32 -3.29 1.38 1.95
N GLU A 33 -4.41 1.83 2.49
CA GLU A 33 -4.47 2.33 3.87
C GLU A 33 -4.26 1.21 4.90
N THR A 34 -4.67 -0.04 4.61
CA THR A 34 -4.31 -1.20 5.43
C THR A 34 -2.81 -1.47 5.40
N ALA A 35 -2.14 -1.33 4.26
CA ALA A 35 -0.69 -1.46 4.22
C ALA A 35 0.01 -0.37 5.06
N HIS A 36 -0.57 0.84 5.13
CA HIS A 36 -0.06 1.92 5.97
C HIS A 36 -0.06 1.63 7.47
N HIS A 37 -1.04 0.85 7.96
CA HIS A 37 -1.02 0.35 9.33
C HIS A 37 0.28 -0.39 9.65
N TYR A 38 0.78 -1.20 8.72
CA TYR A 38 2.06 -1.89 8.91
C TYR A 38 3.27 -0.97 8.69
N THR A 39 3.27 -0.07 7.68
CA THR A 39 4.45 0.76 7.40
C THR A 39 4.69 1.87 8.42
N VAL A 40 3.63 2.59 8.79
CA VAL A 40 3.73 3.76 9.67
C VAL A 40 3.84 3.32 11.12
N SER A 41 2.97 2.40 11.55
CA SER A 41 2.91 2.03 12.97
C SER A 41 3.97 1.01 13.37
N VAL A 42 4.48 0.17 12.46
CA VAL A 42 5.53 -0.83 12.79
C VAL A 42 6.93 -0.34 12.44
N PHE A 43 7.15 0.17 11.22
CA PHE A 43 8.51 0.43 10.72
C PHE A 43 9.00 1.88 10.87
N ARG A 44 8.10 2.86 11.06
CA ARG A 44 8.43 4.30 11.25
C ARG A 44 9.45 4.84 10.24
N ILE A 45 9.18 4.60 8.96
CA ILE A 45 10.06 4.99 7.84
C ILE A 45 9.67 6.35 7.24
N PRO A 46 10.54 6.97 6.41
CA PRO A 46 10.19 8.17 5.66
C PRO A 46 8.89 8.00 4.87
N ARG A 47 8.09 9.08 4.79
CA ARG A 47 6.77 9.03 4.14
C ARG A 47 6.84 8.54 2.69
N ALA A 48 7.84 8.98 1.92
CA ALA A 48 8.01 8.55 0.53
C ALA A 48 8.19 7.02 0.41
N ASP A 49 8.95 6.42 1.34
CA ASP A 49 9.17 4.98 1.42
C ASP A 49 7.87 4.28 1.83
N ALA A 50 7.17 4.81 2.84
CA ALA A 50 5.89 4.28 3.31
C ALA A 50 4.83 4.24 2.21
N GLU A 51 4.65 5.31 1.44
CA GLU A 51 3.69 5.40 0.33
C GLU A 51 4.05 4.42 -0.78
N THR A 52 5.36 4.27 -1.07
CA THR A 52 5.85 3.32 -2.08
C THR A 52 5.60 1.87 -1.67
N ILE A 53 5.86 1.54 -0.41
CA ILE A 53 5.62 0.20 0.14
C ILE A 53 4.13 -0.09 0.21
N ALA A 54 3.31 0.87 0.65
CA ALA A 54 1.86 0.71 0.75
C ALA A 54 1.21 0.48 -0.61
N GLU A 55 1.53 1.29 -1.62
CA GLU A 55 1.02 1.14 -2.97
C GLU A 55 1.45 -0.20 -3.61
N SER A 56 2.70 -0.61 -3.35
CA SER A 56 3.23 -1.89 -3.87
C SER A 56 2.60 -3.10 -3.19
N ALA A 57 2.41 -3.06 -1.87
CA ALA A 57 1.75 -4.13 -1.13
C ALA A 57 0.27 -4.27 -1.53
N ALA A 58 -0.43 -3.14 -1.67
CA ALA A 58 -1.81 -3.13 -2.16
C ALA A 58 -1.93 -3.75 -3.56
N TYR A 59 -0.97 -3.48 -4.45
CA TYR A 59 -0.90 -4.13 -5.77
C TYR A 59 -0.70 -5.65 -5.63
N VAL A 60 0.27 -6.10 -4.84
CA VAL A 60 0.56 -7.54 -4.68
C VAL A 60 -0.65 -8.28 -4.13
N VAL A 61 -1.29 -7.74 -3.10
CA VAL A 61 -2.48 -8.34 -2.47
C VAL A 61 -3.67 -8.33 -3.44
N GLY A 62 -3.92 -7.21 -4.12
CA GLY A 62 -4.99 -7.13 -5.12
C GLY A 62 -4.81 -8.14 -6.27
N ALA A 63 -3.58 -8.24 -6.79
CA ALA A 63 -3.23 -9.18 -7.86
C ALA A 63 -3.38 -10.65 -7.41
N HIS A 64 -3.03 -10.99 -6.16
CA HIS A 64 -3.23 -12.34 -5.61
C HIS A 64 -4.69 -12.79 -5.68
N TYR A 65 -5.63 -11.87 -5.43
CA TYR A 65 -7.08 -12.13 -5.52
C TYR A 65 -7.69 -11.86 -6.91
N GLY A 66 -6.87 -11.60 -7.93
CA GLY A 66 -7.33 -11.40 -9.31
C GLY A 66 -7.91 -10.02 -9.61
N PHE A 67 -7.68 -9.02 -8.75
CA PHE A 67 -8.09 -7.63 -9.02
C PHE A 67 -7.04 -6.93 -9.89
N ASP A 68 -7.48 -6.38 -11.03
CA ASP A 68 -6.66 -5.45 -11.81
C ASP A 68 -6.60 -4.11 -11.07
N THR A 69 -5.56 -3.90 -10.27
CA THR A 69 -5.32 -2.63 -9.57
C THR A 69 -4.81 -1.52 -10.49
N GLY A 70 -4.72 -1.78 -11.80
CA GLY A 70 -4.24 -0.86 -12.82
C GLY A 70 -2.72 -0.71 -12.81
N VAL A 71 -2.15 -0.55 -14.00
CA VAL A 71 -0.71 -0.46 -14.33
C VAL A 71 0.04 0.69 -13.60
N ARG A 72 -0.64 1.53 -12.82
CA ARG A 72 -0.05 2.75 -12.21
C ARG A 72 0.70 2.54 -10.89
N SER A 73 0.67 1.35 -10.31
CA SER A 73 1.30 1.09 -9.00
C SER A 73 2.79 0.76 -9.07
N PHE A 74 3.24 0.17 -10.18
CA PHE A 74 4.62 -0.31 -10.36
C PHE A 74 5.65 0.67 -10.97
N PRO A 75 5.32 1.85 -11.57
CA PRO A 75 6.33 2.75 -12.12
C PRO A 75 7.33 3.28 -11.09
N TYR A 76 6.95 3.32 -9.81
CA TYR A 76 7.80 3.90 -8.76
C TYR A 76 8.94 2.98 -8.33
N VAL A 77 8.78 1.65 -8.36
CA VAL A 77 9.87 0.71 -8.06
C VAL A 77 11.05 0.91 -9.03
N ALA A 78 10.78 1.32 -10.27
CA ALA A 78 11.80 1.62 -11.27
C ALA A 78 12.55 2.95 -11.02
N LEU A 79 11.89 3.98 -10.45
CA LEU A 79 12.50 5.27 -10.14
C LEU A 79 13.60 5.15 -9.05
N TRP A 80 13.52 4.13 -8.20
CA TRP A 80 14.38 3.95 -7.02
C TRP A 80 15.60 3.08 -7.31
N ALA A 81 15.71 2.50 -8.50
CA ALA A 81 16.85 1.71 -8.93
C ALA A 81 18.19 2.48 -8.96
N ARG A 82 18.18 3.81 -8.75
CA ARG A 82 19.38 4.65 -8.64
C ARG A 82 20.16 4.39 -7.35
N ASP A 83 19.50 3.98 -6.25
CA ASP A 83 20.14 3.56 -5.00
C ASP A 83 19.78 2.10 -4.68
N LYS A 84 20.77 1.21 -4.86
CA LYS A 84 20.59 -0.23 -4.67
C LYS A 84 20.23 -0.62 -3.23
N LYS A 85 20.70 0.15 -2.23
CA LYS A 85 20.45 -0.18 -0.83
C LYS A 85 18.99 0.09 -0.49
N VAL A 86 18.50 1.29 -0.83
CA VAL A 86 17.10 1.69 -0.62
C VAL A 86 16.16 0.78 -1.40
N LEU A 87 16.49 0.43 -2.65
CA LEU A 87 15.70 -0.54 -3.42
C LEU A 87 15.58 -1.89 -2.70
N LYS A 88 16.69 -2.42 -2.17
CA LYS A 88 16.68 -3.71 -1.48
C LYS A 88 15.84 -3.66 -0.20
N GLU A 89 15.97 -2.60 0.59
CA GLU A 89 15.21 -2.40 1.83
C GLU A 89 13.70 -2.30 1.52
N ASN A 90 13.31 -1.51 0.52
CA ASN A 90 11.92 -1.40 0.10
C ASN A 90 11.37 -2.73 -0.42
N LEU A 91 12.10 -3.47 -1.26
CA LEU A 91 11.65 -4.78 -1.75
C LEU A 91 11.46 -5.78 -0.60
N GLN A 92 12.33 -5.76 0.41
CA GLN A 92 12.18 -6.58 1.60
C GLN A 92 10.92 -6.21 2.39
N MET A 93 10.67 -4.91 2.58
CA MET A 93 9.48 -4.43 3.29
C MET A 93 8.19 -4.70 2.52
N ILE A 94 8.17 -4.49 1.19
CA ILE A 94 7.03 -4.82 0.32
C ILE A 94 6.67 -6.29 0.49
N ARG A 95 7.66 -7.19 0.45
CA ARG A 95 7.43 -8.62 0.67
C ARG A 95 6.83 -8.89 2.05
N GLN A 96 7.42 -8.32 3.10
CA GLN A 96 6.95 -8.54 4.48
C GLN A 96 5.52 -8.06 4.68
N VAL A 97 5.19 -6.84 4.25
CA VAL A 97 3.84 -6.26 4.39
C VAL A 97 2.82 -7.02 3.55
N SER A 98 3.15 -7.36 2.31
CA SER A 98 2.25 -8.14 1.44
C SER A 98 1.95 -9.51 2.02
N THR A 99 2.97 -10.25 2.45
CA THR A 99 2.81 -11.57 3.08
C THR A 99 1.96 -11.46 4.33
N ARG A 100 2.22 -10.46 5.18
CA ARG A 100 1.45 -10.24 6.40
C ARG A 100 -0.03 -9.99 6.12
N MET A 101 -0.35 -9.15 5.14
CA MET A 101 -1.73 -8.88 4.75
C MET A 101 -2.43 -10.12 4.21
N LEU A 102 -1.77 -10.90 3.36
CA LEU A 102 -2.32 -12.15 2.82
C LEU A 102 -2.59 -13.16 3.94
N GLU A 103 -1.62 -13.38 4.82
CA GLU A 103 -1.77 -14.30 5.96
C GLU A 103 -2.93 -13.92 6.88
N GLU A 104 -3.16 -12.63 7.14
CA GLU A 104 -4.30 -12.21 7.98
C GLU A 104 -5.65 -12.31 7.26
N LEU A 105 -5.69 -12.24 5.92
CA LEU A 105 -6.91 -12.42 5.13
C LEU A 105 -7.29 -13.89 4.93
N GLU A 106 -6.31 -14.80 4.98
CA GLU A 106 -6.50 -16.25 4.76
C GLU A 106 -6.76 -17.06 6.04
N LYS A 107 -6.82 -16.40 7.21
CA LYS A 107 -7.19 -17.00 8.49
C LYS A 107 -8.69 -17.23 8.61
#